data_AF-A0A853BWY2-F1
#
_entry.id   AF-A0A853BWY2-F1
#
_cell.length_a   1.000
_cell.length_b   1.000
_cell.length_c   1.000
_cell.angle_alpha   90.00
_cell.angle_beta   90.00
_cell.angle_gamma   90.00
#
_symmetry.space_group_name_H-M   'P 1'
#
loop_
_entity.id
_entity.type
_entity.pdbx_description
1 polymer ?
#
loop_
_entity_poly.entity_id
_entity_poly.type
_entity_poly.pdbx_seq_one_letter_code
_entity_poly.pdbx_strand_id
1 'polypeptide(L)'
;MSVNPRGGHNVIAVPVPPLDPFVRSRWEHYDPHLVSDDPAFTHAHVTLLSPWIDEPTPDDLAQIAEAASSLAPFDYDLSKVHVTPSGIVHLLPEPAAPFSRLTALLRAAFPQCVP
;
A
#
# COMPACT_ATOMS: atom_id res chain seq x y z
N MET A 1 -1.41 18.69 14.76
CA MET A 1 -1.97 17.53 14.02
C MET A 1 -3.27 17.99 13.41
N SER A 2 -3.23 18.39 12.14
CA SER A 2 -4.46 18.72 11.42
C SER A 2 -5.12 17.40 11.06
N VAL A 3 -6.31 17.13 11.57
CA VAL A 3 -7.07 15.94 11.19
C VAL A 3 -7.73 16.25 9.86
N ASN A 4 -7.45 15.43 8.83
CA ASN A 4 -8.12 15.51 7.55
C ASN A 4 -9.64 15.40 7.74
N PRO A 5 -10.44 16.42 7.35
CA PRO A 5 -11.88 16.45 7.58
C PRO A 5 -12.67 15.37 6.81
N ARG A 6 -12.01 14.57 5.97
CA ARG A 6 -12.61 13.45 5.21
C ARG A 6 -12.44 12.06 5.85
N GLY A 7 -11.73 11.93 6.98
CA GLY A 7 -11.53 10.64 7.65
C GLY A 7 -10.65 9.62 6.91
N GLY A 8 -10.02 10.03 5.80
CA GLY A 8 -9.06 9.21 5.04
C GLY A 8 -7.62 9.62 5.34
N HIS A 9 -6.68 8.72 5.07
CA HIS A 9 -5.23 8.95 5.18
C HIS A 9 -4.55 8.50 3.90
N ASN A 10 -3.38 9.09 3.60
CA ASN A 10 -2.57 8.66 2.47
C ASN A 10 -1.84 7.35 2.80
N VAL A 11 -1.58 6.56 1.77
CA VAL A 11 -0.91 5.25 1.88
C VAL A 11 0.20 5.18 0.83
N ILE A 12 1.38 4.70 1.22
CA ILE A 12 2.41 4.28 0.27
C ILE A 12 2.20 2.79 0.01
N ALA A 13 2.04 2.42 -1.26
CA ALA A 13 1.78 1.05 -1.65
C ALA A 13 2.45 0.70 -2.99
N VAL A 14 2.71 -0.60 -3.18
CA VAL A 14 3.10 -1.17 -4.47
C VAL A 14 1.85 -1.71 -5.16
N PRO A 15 1.46 -1.20 -6.34
CA PRO A 15 0.30 -1.70 -7.07
C PRO A 15 0.55 -3.13 -7.57
N VAL A 16 -0.52 -3.92 -7.67
CA VAL A 16 -0.52 -5.27 -8.26
C VAL A 16 -1.53 -5.33 -9.41
N PRO A 17 -1.21 -4.70 -10.57
CA PRO A 17 -2.17 -4.57 -11.68
C PRO A 17 -2.79 -5.89 -12.15
N PRO A 18 -2.08 -7.04 -12.22
CA PRO A 18 -2.67 -8.29 -12.64
C PRO A 18 -3.83 -8.79 -11.76
N LEU A 19 -3.88 -8.38 -10.48
CA LEU A 19 -4.94 -8.77 -9.54
C LEU A 19 -6.02 -7.70 -9.36
N ASP A 20 -5.83 -6.50 -9.91
CA ASP A 20 -6.71 -5.36 -9.65
C ASP A 20 -8.17 -5.60 -10.06
N PRO A 21 -8.47 -6.12 -11.27
CA PRO A 21 -9.86 -6.43 -11.64
C PRO A 21 -10.52 -7.45 -10.70
N PHE A 22 -9.74 -8.43 -10.22
CA PHE A 22 -10.25 -9.42 -9.28
C PHE A 22 -10.59 -8.78 -7.94
N VAL A 23 -9.67 -8.02 -7.35
CA VAL A 23 -9.88 -7.37 -6.04
C VAL A 23 -11.02 -6.35 -6.12
N ARG A 24 -11.07 -5.54 -7.19
CA ARG A 24 -12.18 -4.60 -7.44
C ARG A 24 -13.52 -5.31 -7.45
N SER A 25 -13.64 -6.45 -8.16
CA SER A 25 -14.90 -7.22 -8.21
C SER A 25 -15.36 -7.73 -6.84
N ARG A 26 -14.42 -7.96 -5.90
CA ARG A 26 -14.75 -8.36 -4.52
C ARG A 26 -15.27 -7.17 -3.73
N TRP A 27 -14.68 -5.99 -3.87
CA TRP A 27 -15.24 -4.78 -3.28
C TRP A 27 -16.61 -4.45 -3.84
N GLU A 28 -16.80 -4.50 -5.16
CA GLU A 28 -18.12 -4.34 -5.80
C GLU A 28 -19.18 -5.31 -5.26
N HIS A 29 -18.77 -6.52 -4.84
CA HIS A 29 -19.69 -7.51 -4.29
C HIS A 29 -19.94 -7.34 -2.78
N TYR A 30 -18.91 -7.09 -1.98
CA TYR A 30 -19.00 -7.11 -0.51
C TYR A 30 -19.24 -5.73 0.10
N ASP A 31 -18.64 -4.68 -0.47
CA ASP A 31 -18.78 -3.30 0.01
C ASP A 31 -18.50 -2.29 -1.13
N PRO A 32 -19.53 -1.96 -1.93
CA PRO A 32 -19.39 -1.05 -3.08
C PRO A 32 -18.89 0.34 -2.70
N HIS A 33 -19.02 0.77 -1.44
CA HIS A 33 -18.55 2.08 -0.99
C HIS A 33 -17.02 2.19 -0.95
N LEU A 34 -16.31 1.05 -0.99
CA LEU A 34 -14.85 0.98 -1.07
C LEU A 34 -14.33 0.93 -2.52
N VAL A 35 -15.22 0.99 -3.50
CA VAL A 35 -14.85 1.08 -4.92
C VAL A 35 -14.60 2.54 -5.27
N SER A 36 -13.40 2.84 -5.77
CA SER A 36 -13.07 4.17 -6.27
C SER A 36 -13.55 4.33 -7.71
N ASP A 37 -14.13 5.49 -8.01
CA ASP A 37 -14.46 5.94 -9.36
C ASP A 37 -13.25 6.51 -10.09
N ASP A 38 -12.15 6.78 -9.39
CA ASP A 38 -10.90 7.24 -10.00
C ASP A 38 -10.22 6.09 -10.75
N PRO A 39 -10.06 6.18 -12.09
CA PRO A 39 -9.40 5.14 -12.88
C PRO A 39 -7.91 4.97 -12.57
N ALA A 40 -7.29 5.94 -11.90
CA ALA A 40 -5.90 5.83 -11.43
C ALA A 40 -5.79 5.10 -10.08
N PHE A 41 -6.91 4.88 -9.37
CA PHE A 41 -6.90 4.18 -8.10
C PHE A 41 -6.67 2.68 -8.31
N THR A 42 -5.72 2.12 -7.56
CA THR A 42 -5.42 0.69 -7.56
C THR A 42 -5.94 0.04 -6.28
N HIS A 43 -6.89 -0.89 -6.42
CA HIS A 43 -7.45 -1.67 -5.33
C HIS A 43 -6.50 -2.78 -4.87
N ALA A 44 -5.87 -3.49 -5.80
CA ALA A 44 -4.92 -4.56 -5.47
C ALA A 44 -3.52 -3.99 -5.23
N HIS A 45 -3.08 -3.98 -3.98
CA HIS A 45 -1.77 -3.43 -3.63
C HIS A 45 -1.15 -4.13 -2.41
N VAL A 46 0.18 -3.98 -2.28
CA VAL A 46 0.92 -4.29 -1.05
C VAL A 46 1.18 -2.99 -0.32
N THR A 47 0.56 -2.80 0.84
CA THR A 47 0.77 -1.64 1.69
C THR A 47 2.20 -1.64 2.26
N LEU A 48 2.92 -0.53 2.10
CA LEU A 48 4.27 -0.35 2.63
C LEU A 48 4.27 0.51 3.89
N LEU A 49 3.51 1.62 3.88
CA LEU A 49 3.41 2.56 5.00
C LEU A 49 2.02 3.21 5.01
N SER A 50 1.38 3.19 6.18
CA SER A 50 0.12 3.87 6.47
C SER A 50 -0.01 4.11 7.98
N PRO A 51 -0.61 5.23 8.41
CA PRO A 51 -0.94 6.41 7.61
C PRO A 51 0.34 7.14 7.16
N TRP A 52 0.26 7.83 6.02
CA TRP A 52 1.32 8.70 5.49
C TRP A 52 0.88 10.17 5.47
N ILE A 53 1.80 11.07 5.11
CA ILE A 53 1.64 12.54 5.10
C ILE A 53 0.41 12.93 4.29
N ASP A 54 -0.48 13.74 4.87
CA ASP A 54 -1.76 14.15 4.24
C ASP A 54 -1.56 15.04 3.00
N GLU A 55 -0.63 15.98 3.06
CA GLU A 55 -0.30 16.91 1.97
C GLU A 55 1.20 16.78 1.64
N PRO A 56 1.59 15.77 0.84
CA PRO A 56 3.01 15.52 0.56
C PRO A 56 3.59 16.61 -0.33
N THR A 57 4.82 17.01 0.00
CA THR A 57 5.64 17.91 -0.82
C THR A 57 6.41 17.14 -1.90
N PRO A 58 6.96 17.82 -2.91
CA PRO A 58 7.86 17.18 -3.87
C PRO A 58 9.07 16.49 -3.21
N ASP A 59 9.59 17.03 -2.10
CA ASP A 59 10.71 16.44 -1.37
C ASP A 59 10.30 15.13 -0.68
N ASP A 60 9.08 15.06 -0.14
CA ASP A 60 8.53 13.81 0.42
C ASP A 60 8.42 12.73 -0.67
N LEU A 61 7.97 13.10 -1.87
CA LEU A 61 7.92 12.17 -3.01
C LEU A 61 9.32 11.74 -3.48
N ALA A 62 10.31 12.64 -3.44
CA ALA A 62 11.69 12.33 -3.77
C ALA A 62 12.31 11.32 -2.80
N GLN A 63 12.00 11.41 -1.50
CA GLN A 63 12.44 10.42 -0.50
C GLN A 63 11.86 9.03 -0.75
N ILE A 64 10.61 8.94 -1.22
CA ILE A 64 10.03 7.64 -1.64
C ILE A 64 10.83 7.07 -2.82
N ALA A 65 11.14 7.90 -3.83
CA ALA A 65 11.90 7.47 -4.99
C ALA A 65 13.33 7.03 -4.62
N GLU A 66 13.98 7.73 -3.70
CA GLU A 66 15.30 7.35 -3.16
C GLU A 66 15.22 5.98 -2.45
N ALA A 67 14.25 5.79 -1.55
CA ALA A 67 14.05 4.53 -0.85
C ALA A 67 13.81 3.38 -1.84
N ALA A 68 12.93 3.58 -2.83
CA ALA A 68 12.63 2.57 -3.83
C ALA A 68 13.83 2.23 -4.73
N SER A 69 14.59 3.25 -5.18
CA SER A 69 15.76 3.06 -6.06
C SER A 69 16.96 2.41 -5.37
N SER A 70 17.00 2.39 -4.04
CA SER A 70 18.04 1.69 -3.27
C SER A 70 17.92 0.15 -3.32
N LEU A 71 16.80 -0.39 -3.82
CA LEU A 71 16.60 -1.81 -4.04
C LEU A 71 16.68 -2.15 -5.53
N ALA A 72 17.34 -3.27 -5.85
CA ALA A 72 17.20 -3.86 -7.18
C ALA A 72 15.74 -4.31 -7.42
N PRO A 73 15.23 -4.22 -8.65
CA PRO A 73 13.97 -4.85 -9.02
C PRO A 73 13.95 -6.33 -8.61
N PHE A 74 12.79 -6.81 -8.17
CA PHE A 74 12.63 -8.16 -7.66
C PHE A 74 11.31 -8.77 -8.09
N ASP A 75 11.33 -10.09 -8.25
CA ASP A 75 10.13 -10.89 -8.48
C ASP A 75 9.53 -11.36 -7.15
N TYR A 76 8.23 -11.62 -7.15
CA TYR A 76 7.51 -12.18 -6.02
C TYR A 76 6.27 -12.95 -6.49
N ASP A 77 5.86 -13.94 -5.71
CA ASP A 77 4.65 -14.73 -5.90
C ASP A 77 3.58 -14.35 -4.87
N LEU A 78 2.32 -14.31 -5.30
CA LEU A 78 1.13 -14.12 -4.45
C LEU A 78 0.25 -15.38 -4.49
N SER A 79 0.82 -16.51 -4.08
CA SER A 79 0.17 -17.83 -4.14
C SER A 79 -0.45 -18.27 -2.82
N LYS A 80 -0.10 -17.60 -1.70
CA LYS A 80 -0.49 -18.01 -0.35
C LYS A 80 -1.57 -17.11 0.23
N VAL A 81 -2.76 -17.67 0.43
CA VAL A 81 -3.87 -16.99 1.12
C VAL A 81 -3.65 -17.03 2.62
N HIS A 82 -3.89 -15.90 3.28
CA HIS A 82 -3.94 -15.75 4.72
C HIS A 82 -5.21 -15.00 5.13
N VAL A 83 -5.78 -15.39 6.28
CA VAL A 83 -6.92 -14.70 6.88
C VAL A 83 -6.49 -14.22 8.26
N THR A 84 -6.60 -12.92 8.50
CA THR A 84 -6.28 -12.32 9.79
C THR A 84 -7.31 -12.74 10.85
N PRO A 85 -7.03 -12.60 12.15
CA PRO A 85 -8.03 -12.82 13.20
C PRO A 85 -9.27 -11.91 13.08
N SER A 86 -9.13 -10.75 12.43
CA SER A 86 -10.24 -9.85 12.10
C SER A 86 -11.06 -10.27 10.87
N GLY A 87 -10.70 -11.38 10.23
CA GLY A 87 -11.41 -11.93 9.08
C GLY A 87 -11.00 -11.35 7.73
N ILE A 88 -9.95 -10.52 7.66
CA ILE A 88 -9.50 -9.93 6.41
C ILE A 88 -8.67 -10.95 5.63
N VAL A 89 -9.01 -11.14 4.35
CA VAL A 89 -8.36 -12.09 3.45
C VAL A 89 -7.28 -11.36 2.64
N HIS A 90 -6.04 -11.82 2.70
CA HIS A 90 -4.92 -11.26 1.94
C HIS A 90 -4.06 -12.35 1.32
N LEU A 91 -3.28 -11.97 0.30
CA LEU A 91 -2.21 -12.80 -0.26
C LEU A 91 -0.88 -12.38 0.34
N LEU A 92 -0.06 -13.36 0.73
CA LEU A 92 1.28 -13.12 1.26
C LEU A 92 2.29 -13.12 0.11
N PRO A 93 3.11 -12.05 -0.04
CA PRO A 93 4.19 -12.05 -1.03
C PRO A 93 5.31 -13.01 -0.62
N GLU A 94 5.80 -13.78 -1.58
CA GLU A 94 6.94 -14.67 -1.41
C GLU A 94 7.98 -14.41 -2.53
N PRO A 95 9.21 -13.98 -2.19
CA PRO A 95 9.72 -13.69 -0.84
C PRO A 95 9.15 -12.38 -0.28
N ALA A 96 8.82 -12.36 1.01
CA ALA A 96 8.37 -11.14 1.70
C ALA A 96 9.52 -10.14 1.99
N ALA A 97 10.77 -10.63 2.02
CA ALA A 97 11.92 -9.86 2.50
C ALA A 97 12.19 -8.53 1.74
N PRO A 98 12.04 -8.43 0.41
CA PRO A 98 12.18 -7.17 -0.30
C PRO A 98 11.16 -6.11 0.15
N PHE A 99 9.90 -6.48 0.32
CA PHE A 99 8.86 -5.59 0.83
C PHE A 99 9.17 -5.13 2.26
N SER A 100 9.59 -6.05 3.14
CA SER A 100 9.98 -5.69 4.52
C SER A 100 11.16 -4.71 4.56
N ARG A 101 12.14 -4.86 3.66
CA ARG A 101 13.26 -3.91 3.54
C ARG A 101 12.78 -2.54 3.07
N LEU A 102 11.93 -2.49 2.05
CA LEU A 102 11.38 -1.23 1.55
C LEU A 102 10.52 -0.52 2.61
N THR A 103 9.68 -1.26 3.34
CA THR A 103 8.94 -0.72 4.50
C THR A 103 9.90 -0.16 5.55
N ALA A 104 11.00 -0.85 5.87
CA ALA A 104 11.97 -0.35 6.85
C ALA A 104 12.65 0.95 6.40
N LEU A 105 13.03 1.06 5.12
CA LEU A 105 13.60 2.28 4.55
C LEU A 105 12.61 3.44 4.60
N LEU A 106 11.34 3.22 4.23
CA LEU A 106 10.30 4.24 4.30
C LEU A 106 10.01 4.67 5.74
N ARG A 107 9.99 3.74 6.71
CA ARG A 107 9.84 4.10 8.13
C ARG A 107 11.02 4.90 8.67
N ALA A 108 12.22 4.68 8.15
CA ALA A 108 13.40 5.46 8.51
C ALA A 108 13.37 6.86 7.89
N ALA A 109 12.88 7.00 6.66
CA ALA A 109 12.70 8.29 5.98
C ALA A 109 11.57 9.13 6.60
N PHE A 110 10.49 8.48 7.05
CA PHE A 110 9.31 9.13 7.63
C PHE A 110 9.04 8.69 9.07
N PRO A 111 9.93 8.97 10.05
CA PRO A 111 9.78 8.50 11.43
C PRO A 111 8.55 9.08 12.15
N GLN A 112 7.98 10.18 11.65
CA GLN A 112 6.75 10.79 12.14
C GLN A 112 5.48 10.01 11.75
N CYS A 113 5.55 9.13 10.76
CA CYS A 113 4.42 8.33 10.29
C CYS A 113 4.32 7.04 11.12
N VAL A 114 3.46 7.08 12.13
CA VAL A 114 3.18 5.96 13.04
C VAL A 114 1.79 5.37 12.77
N PRO A 115 1.61 4.02 12.81
CA PRO A 115 0.29 3.38 12.76
C PRO A 115 -0.63 3.77 13.92
#